data_AF-A0A087TQH2-F1
#
_entry.id   AF-A0A087TQH2-F1
#
_cell.length_a   1.000
_cell.length_b   1.000
_cell.length_c   1.000
_cell.angle_alpha   90.00
_cell.angle_beta   90.00
_cell.angle_gamma   90.00
#
_symmetry.space_group_name_H-M   'P 1'
#
loop_
_entity.id
_entity.type
_entity.pdbx_description
1 polymer ?
#
loop_
_entity_poly.entity_id
_entity_poly.type
_entity_poly.pdbx_seq_one_letter_code
_entity_poly.pdbx_strand_id
1 'polypeptide(L)'
;MKSELKENGKFSTPGKKRPLKVGTQTRIKRYDELTLAIRRSIRRKVHSFFLRNEIPTVKKVAKVINDEADLPNMSIRTVGRMMNDLGFAYRKRKRQSILIERDDIQCWRHRYLRDIKKYHAQGRTIYYTDET
;
A
#
# COMPACT_ATOMS: atom_id res chain seq x y z
N MET A 1 -51.58 4.45 -10.32
CA MET A 1 -51.22 5.80 -9.82
C MET A 1 -50.50 6.54 -10.94
N LYS A 2 -51.01 7.71 -11.32
CA LYS A 2 -50.56 8.51 -12.47
C LYS A 2 -49.24 9.22 -12.11
N SER A 3 -48.20 9.05 -12.92
CA SER A 3 -46.96 9.80 -12.80
C SER A 3 -47.17 11.24 -13.25
N GLU A 4 -46.93 12.18 -12.36
CA GLU A 4 -46.98 13.62 -12.63
C GLU A 4 -46.01 13.99 -13.77
N LEU A 5 -46.57 14.34 -14.92
CA LEU A 5 -45.86 15.00 -16.01
C LEU A 5 -45.55 16.43 -15.56
N LYS A 6 -44.28 16.72 -15.29
CA LYS A 6 -43.83 18.10 -15.10
C LYS A 6 -43.87 18.81 -16.45
N GLU A 7 -44.60 19.92 -16.51
CA GLU A 7 -44.89 20.74 -17.70
C GLU A 7 -43.67 21.40 -18.38
N ASN A 8 -42.45 21.05 -18.01
CA ASN A 8 -41.24 21.58 -18.63
C ASN A 8 -40.36 20.41 -19.06
N GLY A 9 -40.22 20.22 -20.37
CA GLY A 9 -39.63 19.07 -21.07
C GLY A 9 -38.16 18.78 -20.75
N LYS A 10 -37.84 18.40 -19.52
CA LYS A 10 -36.61 17.72 -19.14
C LYS A 10 -36.93 16.36 -18.57
N PHE A 11 -36.72 15.34 -19.39
CA PHE A 11 -36.77 13.94 -18.97
C PHE A 11 -35.64 13.68 -17.97
N SER A 12 -35.98 13.50 -16.69
CA SER A 12 -34.99 13.14 -15.66
C SER A 12 -35.02 11.63 -15.47
N THR A 13 -33.92 10.96 -15.85
CA THR A 13 -33.72 9.53 -15.58
C THR A 13 -33.87 9.24 -14.09
N PRO A 14 -34.71 8.28 -13.67
CA PRO A 14 -34.83 7.89 -12.27
C PRO A 14 -33.50 7.34 -11.75
N GLY A 15 -32.95 7.99 -10.71
CA GLY A 15 -31.92 7.39 -9.85
C GLY A 15 -30.46 7.83 -10.06
N LYS A 16 -30.13 9.09 -9.77
CA LYS A 16 -28.73 9.54 -9.51
C LYS A 16 -28.49 10.00 -8.07
N LYS A 17 -29.20 9.41 -7.10
CA LYS A 17 -28.96 9.60 -5.67
C LYS A 17 -28.91 8.25 -4.94
N ARG A 18 -27.98 7.38 -5.31
CA ARG A 18 -27.56 6.33 -4.37
C ARG A 18 -26.72 7.02 -3.30
N PRO A 19 -27.10 7.00 -2.01
CA PRO A 19 -26.20 7.48 -0.98
C PRO A 19 -24.89 6.68 -1.09
N LEU A 20 -23.75 7.37 -1.02
CA LEU A 20 -22.46 6.71 -0.94
C LEU A 20 -22.53 5.77 0.27
N LYS A 21 -22.27 4.47 0.10
CA LYS A 21 -22.18 3.55 1.24
C LYS A 21 -20.95 3.93 2.07
N VAL A 22 -21.09 4.90 2.96
CA VAL A 22 -20.05 5.29 3.91
C VAL A 22 -19.94 4.17 4.93
N GLY A 23 -18.75 3.60 5.08
CA GLY A 23 -18.45 2.65 6.16
C GLY A 23 -18.70 1.16 5.88
N THR A 24 -19.27 0.77 4.74
CA THR A 24 -19.38 -0.67 4.43
C THR A 24 -18.08 -1.17 3.78
N GLN A 25 -17.12 -1.67 4.56
CA GLN A 25 -16.26 -2.72 4.01
C GLN A 25 -17.19 -3.89 3.68
N THR A 26 -17.58 -4.01 2.41
CA THR A 26 -18.57 -5.02 1.98
C THR A 26 -18.05 -6.45 2.09
N ARG A 27 -16.76 -6.64 2.36
CA ARG A 27 -16.12 -7.95 2.34
C ARG A 27 -15.51 -8.26 3.70
N ILE A 28 -16.02 -9.32 4.34
CA ILE A 28 -15.34 -9.97 5.46
C ILE A 28 -14.00 -10.47 4.92
N LYS A 29 -12.89 -9.95 5.48
CA LYS A 29 -11.53 -10.29 5.06
C LYS A 29 -11.12 -11.66 5.60
N ARG A 30 -11.80 -12.72 5.18
CA ARG A 30 -11.34 -14.10 5.36
C ARG A 30 -10.34 -14.41 4.25
N TYR A 31 -9.18 -14.88 4.65
CA TYR A 31 -8.11 -15.28 3.75
C TYR A 31 -7.79 -16.73 4.05
N ASP A 32 -7.90 -17.57 3.04
CA ASP A 32 -7.43 -18.95 3.13
C ASP A 32 -5.90 -18.95 3.12
N GLU A 33 -5.28 -20.06 3.53
CA GLU A 33 -3.82 -20.20 3.67
C GLU A 33 -3.06 -19.82 2.38
N LEU A 34 -3.55 -20.29 1.23
CA LEU A 34 -3.03 -19.91 -0.09
C LEU A 34 -3.07 -18.39 -0.31
N THR A 35 -4.13 -17.73 0.16
CA THR A 35 -4.24 -16.28 0.03
C THR A 35 -3.26 -15.54 0.94
N LEU A 36 -2.93 -16.09 2.12
CA LEU A 36 -1.91 -15.54 3.00
C LEU A 36 -0.51 -15.66 2.39
N ALA A 37 -0.19 -16.80 1.78
CA ALA A 37 1.06 -17.01 1.07
C ALA A 37 1.23 -16.01 -0.10
N ILE A 38 0.19 -15.85 -0.93
CA ILE A 38 0.17 -14.88 -2.04
C ILE A 38 0.38 -13.46 -1.50
N ARG A 39 -0.30 -13.08 -0.42
CA ARG A 39 -0.14 -11.76 0.22
C ARG A 39 1.28 -11.52 0.72
N ARG A 40 1.93 -12.54 1.30
CA ARG A 40 3.35 -12.46 1.70
C ARG A 40 4.26 -12.26 0.49
N SER A 41 4.01 -12.98 -0.60
CA SER A 41 4.74 -12.82 -1.85
C SER A 41 4.56 -11.43 -2.47
N ILE A 42 3.33 -10.90 -2.54
CA ILE A 42 3.05 -9.52 -2.98
C ILE A 42 3.85 -8.52 -2.16
N ARG A 43 3.80 -8.62 -0.82
CA ARG A 43 4.54 -7.73 0.07
C ARG A 43 6.04 -7.76 -0.22
N ARG A 44 6.63 -8.96 -0.34
CA ARG A 44 8.06 -9.14 -0.67
C ARG A 44 8.43 -8.47 -2.00
N LYS A 45 7.65 -8.73 -3.07
CA LYS A 45 7.91 -8.13 -4.38
C LYS A 45 7.79 -6.61 -4.34
N VAL A 46 6.77 -6.06 -3.68
CA VAL A 46 6.64 -4.61 -3.48
C VAL A 46 7.87 -4.01 -2.78
N HIS A 47 8.38 -4.65 -1.72
CA HIS A 47 9.62 -4.20 -1.07
C HIS A 47 10.86 -4.32 -1.97
N SER A 48 10.96 -5.36 -2.80
CA SER A 48 12.07 -5.46 -3.77
C SER A 48 12.08 -4.33 -4.81
N PHE A 49 10.93 -3.79 -5.19
CA PHE A 49 10.87 -2.58 -6.02
C PHE A 49 11.48 -1.38 -5.30
N PHE A 50 11.15 -1.19 -4.01
CA PHE A 50 11.74 -0.12 -3.21
C PHE A 50 13.26 -0.27 -3.05
N LEU A 51 13.76 -1.50 -2.83
CA LEU A 51 15.20 -1.79 -2.75
C LEU A 51 15.93 -1.46 -4.06
N ARG A 52 15.31 -1.75 -5.20
CA ARG A 52 15.85 -1.41 -6.54
C ARG A 52 15.61 0.05 -6.93
N ASN A 53 15.06 0.87 -6.03
CA ASN A 53 14.70 2.26 -6.28
C ASN A 53 13.70 2.46 -7.46
N GLU A 54 12.85 1.47 -7.69
CA GLU A 54 11.84 1.48 -8.74
C GLU A 54 10.44 1.68 -8.15
N ILE A 55 9.61 2.51 -8.79
CA ILE A 55 8.23 2.73 -8.30
C ILE A 55 7.38 1.47 -8.52
N PRO A 56 6.85 0.84 -7.44
CA PRO A 56 5.93 -0.28 -7.56
C PRO A 56 4.55 0.23 -7.97
N THR A 57 4.24 0.10 -9.26
CA THR A 57 2.86 0.28 -9.74
C THR A 57 2.12 -1.05 -9.69
N VAL A 58 0.80 -1.01 -9.51
CA VAL A 58 -0.03 -2.23 -9.49
C VAL A 58 0.18 -3.08 -10.74
N LYS A 59 0.36 -2.44 -11.90
CA LYS A 59 0.66 -3.13 -13.17
C LYS A 59 2.00 -3.86 -13.14
N LYS A 60 3.07 -3.20 -12.66
CA LYS A 60 4.41 -3.82 -12.54
C LYS A 60 4.40 -4.99 -11.58
N VAL A 61 3.76 -4.81 -10.41
CA VAL A 61 3.65 -5.86 -9.40
C VAL A 61 2.86 -7.05 -9.93
N ALA A 62 1.73 -6.81 -10.61
CA ALA A 62 0.94 -7.88 -11.22
C ALA A 62 1.72 -8.63 -12.30
N LYS A 63 2.47 -7.92 -13.16
CA LYS A 63 3.33 -8.55 -14.17
C LYS A 63 4.36 -9.47 -13.52
N VAL A 64 5.14 -8.97 -12.56
CA VAL A 64 6.18 -9.75 -11.87
C VAL A 64 5.59 -10.97 -11.14
N ILE A 65 4.35 -10.89 -10.64
CA ILE A 65 3.72 -12.05 -10.01
C ILE A 65 3.30 -13.09 -11.05
N ASN A 66 2.72 -12.65 -12.16
CA ASN A 66 2.25 -13.54 -13.22
C ASN A 66 3.41 -14.18 -14.01
N ASP A 67 4.58 -13.55 -14.02
CA ASP A 67 5.81 -14.09 -14.62
C ASP A 67 6.43 -15.23 -13.77
N GLU A 68 6.04 -15.38 -12.49
CA GLU A 68 6.60 -16.39 -11.58
C GLU A 68 5.74 -17.66 -11.61
N ALA A 69 6.34 -18.80 -11.99
CA ALA A 69 5.63 -20.06 -12.14
C ALA A 69 4.99 -20.62 -10.84
N ASP A 70 5.48 -20.18 -9.68
CA ASP A 70 5.02 -20.62 -8.35
C ASP A 70 3.73 -19.90 -7.89
N LEU A 71 3.30 -18.85 -8.60
CA LEU A 71 2.11 -18.09 -8.23
C LEU A 71 1.00 -18.22 -9.28
N PRO A 72 -0.28 -18.25 -8.84
CA PRO A 72 -1.38 -18.24 -9.78
C PRO A 72 -1.43 -16.91 -10.54
N ASN A 73 -1.78 -16.98 -11.82
CA ASN A 73 -1.99 -15.79 -12.63
C ASN A 73 -3.17 -14.97 -12.07
N MET A 74 -2.93 -13.70 -11.75
CA MET A 74 -3.90 -12.82 -11.12
C MET A 74 -4.20 -11.59 -11.96
N SER A 75 -5.45 -11.14 -11.87
CA SER A 75 -5.84 -9.85 -12.44
C SER A 75 -5.19 -8.69 -11.70
N ILE A 76 -4.88 -7.61 -12.44
CA ILE A 76 -4.34 -6.35 -11.89
C ILE A 76 -5.26 -5.80 -10.78
N ARG A 77 -6.59 -5.94 -10.93
CA ARG A 77 -7.56 -5.50 -9.93
C ARG A 77 -7.44 -6.30 -8.63
N THR A 78 -7.21 -7.60 -8.73
CA THR A 78 -7.02 -8.49 -7.56
C THR A 78 -5.76 -8.11 -6.81
N VAL A 79 -4.64 -7.92 -7.52
CA VAL A 79 -3.36 -7.48 -6.92
C VAL A 79 -3.53 -6.12 -6.24
N GLY A 80 -4.17 -5.15 -6.90
CA GLY A 80 -4.41 -3.83 -6.32
C GLY A 80 -5.25 -3.88 -5.04
N ARG A 81 -6.27 -4.74 -5.00
CA ARG A 81 -7.07 -4.98 -3.78
C ARG A 81 -6.22 -5.58 -2.67
N MET A 82 -5.43 -6.61 -2.97
CA MET A 82 -4.55 -7.24 -1.99
C MET A 82 -3.49 -6.26 -1.45
N MET A 83 -2.93 -5.39 -2.30
CA MET A 83 -2.00 -4.34 -1.88
C MET A 83 -2.68 -3.36 -0.90
N ASN A 84 -3.89 -2.91 -1.19
CA ASN A 84 -4.66 -2.07 -0.27
C ASN A 84 -4.94 -2.79 1.05
N ASP A 85 -5.30 -4.08 0.98
CA ASP A 85 -5.53 -4.92 2.17
C ASP A 85 -4.26 -5.15 3.00
N LEU A 86 -3.07 -4.97 2.42
CA LEU A 86 -1.78 -5.06 3.11
C LEU A 86 -1.35 -3.72 3.74
N GLY A 87 -2.13 -2.65 3.55
CA GLY A 87 -1.82 -1.31 4.05
C GLY A 87 -1.06 -0.43 3.06
N PHE A 88 -0.82 -0.88 1.83
CA PHE A 88 -0.23 -0.01 0.81
C PHE A 88 -1.28 0.99 0.31
N ALA A 89 -0.88 2.25 0.20
CA ALA A 89 -1.75 3.32 -0.27
C ALA A 89 -1.32 3.81 -1.65
N TYR A 90 -2.29 4.03 -2.52
CA TYR A 90 -2.05 4.73 -3.78
C TYR A 90 -1.78 6.21 -3.51
N ARG A 91 -0.70 6.74 -4.08
CA ARG A 91 -0.36 8.17 -4.04
C ARG A 91 -0.01 8.65 -5.44
N LYS A 92 -0.63 9.75 -5.87
CA LYS A 92 -0.20 10.48 -7.08
C LYS A 92 1.15 11.15 -6.77
N ARG A 93 2.13 11.00 -7.68
CA ARG A 93 3.44 11.64 -7.56
C ARG A 93 3.73 12.47 -8.81
N LYS A 94 4.42 13.60 -8.62
CA LYS A 94 4.94 14.45 -9.72
C LYS A 94 6.36 14.06 -10.15
N ARG A 95 7.19 13.55 -9.23
CA ARG A 95 8.57 13.09 -9.48
C ARG A 95 8.64 11.56 -9.37
N GLN A 96 9.51 10.95 -10.18
CA GLN A 96 9.73 9.50 -10.18
C GLN A 96 10.78 9.03 -9.15
N SER A 97 11.25 9.90 -8.26
CA SER A 97 12.15 9.50 -7.18
C SER A 97 11.39 8.79 -6.06
N ILE A 98 11.92 7.64 -5.64
CA ILE A 98 11.57 6.99 -4.37
C ILE A 98 12.43 7.59 -3.25
N LEU A 99 11.98 7.43 -1.99
CA LEU A 99 12.81 7.77 -0.84
C LEU A 99 13.99 6.80 -0.86
N ILE A 100 15.12 7.24 -1.42
CA ILE A 100 16.38 6.52 -1.40
C ILE A 100 16.93 6.72 0.01
N GLU A 101 16.62 5.80 0.93
CA GLU A 101 17.58 5.56 1.99
C GLU A 101 18.71 4.77 1.35
N ARG A 102 19.89 5.39 1.27
CA ARG A 102 21.09 4.67 0.87
C ARG A 102 21.39 3.60 1.93
N ASP A 103 21.86 2.43 1.51
CA ASP A 103 22.10 1.30 2.41
C ASP A 103 23.09 1.64 3.53
N ASP A 104 24.07 2.51 3.26
CA ASP A 104 25.01 3.03 4.26
C ASP A 104 24.31 3.82 5.37
N ILE A 105 23.36 4.70 5.02
CA ILE A 105 22.55 5.47 5.98
C ILE A 105 21.72 4.52 6.87
N GLN A 106 21.15 3.45 6.30
CA GLN A 106 20.41 2.45 7.08
C GLN A 106 21.34 1.69 8.03
N CYS A 107 22.52 1.28 7.56
CA CYS A 107 23.51 0.60 8.38
C CYS A 107 23.98 1.49 9.54
N TRP A 108 24.22 2.78 9.29
CA TRP A 108 24.59 3.74 10.33
C TRP A 108 23.50 3.92 11.37
N ARG A 109 22.23 4.02 10.96
CA ARG A 109 21.09 4.07 11.89
C ARG A 109 20.97 2.81 12.74
N HIS A 110 21.06 1.62 12.12
CA HIS A 110 21.00 0.36 12.87
C HIS A 110 22.13 0.24 13.89
N ARG A 111 23.35 0.64 13.50
CA ARG A 111 24.52 0.68 14.38
C ARG A 111 24.28 1.63 15.54
N TYR A 112 23.90 2.88 15.25
CA TYR A 112 23.59 3.90 16.24
C TYR A 112 22.55 3.42 17.27
N LEU A 113 21.42 2.84 16.82
CA LEU A 113 20.37 2.36 17.72
C LEU A 113 20.84 1.19 18.60
N ARG A 114 21.66 0.28 18.06
CA ARG A 114 22.28 -0.81 18.84
C ARG A 114 23.22 -0.27 19.91
N ASP A 115 24.03 0.72 19.53
CA ASP A 115 25.01 1.34 20.43
C ASP A 115 24.31 2.13 21.55
N ILE A 116 23.30 2.95 21.22
CA ILE A 116 22.47 3.66 22.21
C ILE A 116 21.84 2.69 23.21
N LYS A 117 21.22 1.60 22.71
CA LYS A 117 20.60 0.58 23.58
C LYS A 117 21.63 -0.06 24.51
N LYS A 118 22.83 -0.35 24.00
CA LYS A 118 23.94 -0.88 24.80
C LYS A 118 24.39 0.11 25.88
N TYR A 119 24.51 1.40 25.55
CA TYR A 119 24.92 2.42 26.52
C TYR A 119 23.90 2.66 27.62
N HIS A 120 22.60 2.64 27.29
CA HIS A 120 21.54 2.67 28.30
C HIS A 120 21.59 1.47 29.25
N ALA A 121 21.82 0.26 28.72
CA ALA A 121 21.95 -0.95 29.54
C ALA A 121 23.17 -0.91 30.48
N GLN A 122 24.20 -0.15 30.13
CA GLN A 122 25.41 0.06 30.94
C GLN A 122 25.26 1.22 31.94
N GLY A 123 24.11 1.91 31.98
CA GLY A 123 23.89 3.06 32.85
C GLY A 123 24.70 4.30 32.48
N ARG A 124 25.16 4.42 31.24
CA ARG A 124 25.94 5.59 30.79
C ARG A 124 25.02 6.78 30.52
N THR A 125 25.40 7.97 31.02
CA THR A 125 24.74 9.23 30.68
C THR A 125 25.10 9.62 29.24
N ILE A 126 24.08 9.82 28.40
CA ILE A 126 24.22 10.22 26.99
C ILE A 126 23.90 11.71 26.88
N TYR A 127 24.86 12.49 26.40
CA TYR A 127 24.68 13.91 26.12
C TYR A 127 24.47 14.12 24.62
N TYR A 128 23.41 14.84 24.26
CA TYR A 128 23.13 15.23 22.88
C TYR A 128 23.57 16.68 22.71
N THR A 129 24.66 16.90 21.98
CA THR A 129 25.08 18.23 21.54
C THR A 129 24.35 18.51 20.24
N ASP A 130 23.15 19.07 20.30
CA ASP A 130 22.64 19.76 19.11
C ASP A 130 23.38 21.11 19.02
N GLU A 131 23.83 21.42 17.80
CA GLU A 131 24.22 22.77 17.44
C GLU A 131 23.06 23.27 16.58
N THR A 132 22.27 24.20 17.12
CA THR A 132 21.22 24.91 16.39
C THR A 132 21.80 25.90 15.39
#